data_AF-A0A519ZC00-F1
#
_entry.id   AF-A0A519ZC00-F1
#
_cell.length_a   1.000
_cell.length_b   1.000
_cell.length_c   1.000
_cell.angle_alpha   90.00
_cell.angle_beta   90.00
_cell.angle_gamma   90.00
#
_symmetry.space_group_name_H-M   'P 1'
#
loop_
_entity.id
_entity.type
_entity.pdbx_description
1 polymer ?
#
loop_
_entity_poly.entity_id
_entity_poly.type
_entity_poly.pdbx_seq_one_letter_code
_entity_poly.pdbx_strand_id
1 'polypeptide(L)' 'DELVALPALKSYHWLPSVRGDLLAKLGRLAEARVEFERAAALTNNERERELLLERARQSHH' A
#
# COMPACT_ATOMS: atom_id res chain seq x y z
N ASP A 1 3.96 -8.17 19.47
CA ASP A 1 4.22 -8.69 18.11
C ASP A 1 3.30 -9.84 17.74
N GLU A 2 2.06 -9.56 17.31
CA GLU A 2 1.13 -10.59 16.80
C GLU A 2 0.32 -10.08 15.59
N LEU A 3 1.00 -9.55 14.57
CA LEU A 3 0.32 -9.10 13.34
C LEU A 3 0.96 -9.66 12.07
N VAL A 4 1.37 -10.93 12.10
CA VAL A 4 1.89 -11.62 10.91
C VAL A 4 1.20 -12.97 10.76
N ALA A 5 -0.09 -12.99 10.42
CA ALA A 5 -0.73 -14.17 9.86
C ALA A 5 -2.13 -13.84 9.30
N LEU A 6 -2.19 -13.14 8.17
CA LEU A 6 -3.36 -13.29 7.29
C LEU A 6 -2.90 -13.91 5.98
N PRO A 7 -2.97 -15.26 5.87
CA PRO A 7 -2.69 -15.99 4.62
C PRO A 7 -3.65 -15.62 3.48
N ALA A 8 -4.70 -14.86 3.76
CA ALA A 8 -5.66 -14.33 2.79
C ALA A 8 -5.10 -13.22 1.88
N LEU A 9 -3.93 -12.64 2.22
CA LEU A 9 -3.26 -11.63 1.38
C LEU A 9 -2.55 -12.21 0.14
N LYS A 10 -2.58 -13.53 -0.05
CA LYS A 10 -2.04 -14.21 -1.24
C LYS A 10 -2.90 -14.05 -2.50
N SER A 11 -4.03 -13.34 -2.43
CA SER A 11 -4.74 -12.87 -3.62
C SER A 11 -4.03 -11.63 -4.19
N TYR A 12 -2.84 -11.90 -4.76
CA TYR A 12 -1.95 -11.23 -5.72
C TYR A 12 -1.97 -9.70 -6.02
N HIS A 13 -2.91 -8.91 -5.54
CA HIS A 13 -3.10 -7.50 -5.92
C HIS A 13 -3.23 -6.57 -4.69
N TRP A 14 -3.57 -7.11 -3.51
CA TRP A 14 -3.79 -6.32 -2.29
C TRP A 14 -2.54 -6.15 -1.40
N LEU A 15 -1.46 -6.87 -1.71
CA LEU A 15 -0.21 -6.91 -0.92
C LEU A 15 0.48 -5.54 -0.75
N PRO A 16 0.67 -4.73 -1.81
CA PRO A 16 1.39 -3.48 -1.64
C PRO A 16 0.51 -2.38 -1.00
N SER A 17 -0.82 -2.40 -1.20
CA SER A 17 -1.76 -1.49 -0.53
C SER A 17 -1.77 -1.67 0.99
N VAL A 18 -1.89 -2.93 1.45
CA VAL A 18 -1.90 -3.26 2.88
C VAL A 18 -0.54 -2.97 3.52
N ARG A 19 0.55 -3.17 2.77
CA ARG A 19 1.90 -2.82 3.23
C ARG A 19 2.04 -1.30 3.40
N GLY A 20 1.52 -0.51 2.46
CA GLY A 20 1.46 0.95 2.59
C GLY A 20 0.67 1.39 3.83
N ASP A 21 -0.51 0.82 4.08
CA ASP A 21 -1.33 1.13 5.25
C ASP A 21 -0.64 0.75 6.58
N LEU A 22 0.06 -0.38 6.63
CA LEU A 22 0.86 -0.80 7.79
C LEU A 22 2.04 0.14 8.05
N LEU A 23 2.77 0.51 7.00
CA LEU A 23 3.90 1.44 7.11
C LEU A 23 3.43 2.84 7.54
N ALA A 24 2.28 3.30 7.05
CA ALA A 24 1.68 4.57 7.47
C ALA A 24 1.29 4.55 8.95
N LYS A 25 0.68 3.45 9.43
CA LYS A 25 0.38 3.25 10.87
C LYS A 25 1.63 3.21 11.75
N LEU A 26 2.76 2.76 11.21
CA LEU A 26 4.06 2.75 11.90
C LEU A 26 4.78 4.11 11.83
N GLY A 27 4.18 5.14 11.23
CA GLY A 27 4.81 6.45 11.01
C GLY A 27 5.91 6.44 9.93
N ARG A 28 6.09 5.31 9.22
CA ARG A 28 7.08 5.13 8.15
C ARG A 28 6.50 5.58 6.82
N LEU A 29 6.08 6.84 6.81
CA LEU A 29 5.37 7.51 5.72
C LEU A 29 6.13 7.48 4.39
N ALA A 30 7.45 7.69 4.43
CA ALA A 30 8.30 7.63 3.23
C ALA A 30 8.32 6.24 2.57
N GLU A 31 8.31 5.17 3.37
CA GLU A 31 8.30 3.80 2.87
C GLU A 31 6.90 3.38 2.42
N ALA A 32 5.87 3.82 3.14
CA ALA A 32 4.47 3.64 2.74
C ALA A 32 4.23 4.19 1.33
N ARG A 33 4.74 5.40 1.06
CA ARG A 33 4.65 6.04 -0.25
C ARG A 33 5.25 5.18 -1.37
N VAL A 34 6.47 4.66 -1.18
CA VAL A 34 7.15 3.83 -2.20
C VAL A 34 6.35 2.55 -2.49
N GLU A 35 5.75 1.95 -1.47
CA GLU A 35 4.92 0.75 -1.67
C GLU A 35 3.60 1.07 -2.37
N PHE A 36 2.96 2.22 -2.09
CA PHE A 36 1.78 2.68 -2.82
C PHE A 36 2.08 3.04 -4.29
N GLU A 37 3.23 3.68 -4.57
CA GLU A 37 3.66 3.96 -5.95
C GLU A 37 3.95 2.66 -6.73
N ARG A 38 4.57 1.67 -6.09
CA ARG A 38 4.75 0.32 -6.67
C ARG A 38 3.43 -0.39 -6.90
N ALA A 39 2.50 -0.31 -5.97
CA ALA A 39 1.14 -0.85 -6.14
C ALA A 39 0.46 -0.23 -7.37
N ALA A 40 0.56 1.08 -7.51
CA ALA A 40 -0.02 1.85 -8.61
C ALA A 40 0.58 1.49 -9.96
N ALA A 41 1.86 1.07 -10.00
CA ALA A 41 2.53 0.61 -11.22
C ALA A 41 2.19 -0.83 -11.60
N LEU A 42 1.75 -1.67 -10.65
CA LEU A 42 1.43 -3.08 -10.86
C LEU A 42 -0.05 -3.32 -11.19
N THR A 43 -0.92 -2.35 -10.89
CA THR A 43 -2.34 -2.45 -11.25
C THR A 43 -2.59 -1.96 -12.67
N ASN A 44 -3.34 -2.74 -13.44
CA ASN A 44 -3.86 -2.35 -14.75
C ASN A 44 -5.23 -1.65 -14.66
N ASN A 45 -5.75 -1.44 -13.45
CA ASN A 45 -7.00 -0.72 -13.23
C ASN A 45 -6.70 0.75 -12.91
N GLU A 46 -7.06 1.64 -13.84
CA GLU A 46 -6.79 3.08 -13.71
C GLU A 46 -7.40 3.68 -12.43
N ARG A 47 -8.60 3.24 -12.04
CA ARG A 47 -9.26 3.69 -10.81
C ARG A 47 -8.50 3.25 -9.55
N GLU A 48 -7.96 2.03 -9.57
CA GLU A 48 -7.15 1.52 -8.46
C GLU A 48 -5.80 2.23 -8.39
N ARG A 49 -5.18 2.51 -9.55
CA ARG A 49 -3.96 3.30 -9.67
C ARG A 49 -4.12 4.69 -9.08
N GLU A 50 -5.21 5.39 -9.41
CA GLU A 50 -5.50 6.72 -8.85
C GLU A 50 -5.67 6.69 -7.33
N LEU A 51 -6.40 5.71 -6.79
CA LEU A 51 -6.58 5.54 -5.34
C LEU A 51 -5.24 5.33 -4.61
N LEU A 52 -4.33 4.56 -5.21
CA LEU A 52 -3.02 4.28 -4.63
C LEU A 52 -2.09 5.50 -4.67
N LEU A 53 -2.12 6.26 -5.76
CA LEU A 53 -1.39 7.52 -5.86
C LEU A 53 -1.93 8.58 -4.90
N GLU A 54 -3.24 8.62 -4.66
CA GLU A 54 -3.84 9.47 -3.64
C GLU A 54 -3.31 9.13 -2.25
N ARG A 55 -3.29 7.86 -1.87
CA ARG A 55 -2.74 7.41 -0.58
C ARG A 55 -1.24 7.69 -0.43
N ALA A 56 -0.48 7.56 -1.52
CA ALA A 56 0.93 7.94 -1.56
C ALA A 56 1.14 9.43 -1.25
N ARG A 57 0.25 10.30 -1.74
CA ARG A 57 0.26 11.75 -1.46
C ARG A 57 -0.17 12.08 -0.03
N GLN A 58 -1.16 11.36 0.50
CA GLN A 58 -1.61 11.53 1.89
C GLN A 58 -0.55 11.09 2.90
N SER A 59 0.33 10.16 2.51
CA SER A 59 1.44 9.68 3.34
C SER A 59 2.64 10.64 3.35
N HIS A 60 2.47 11.93 3.09
CA HIS A 60 3.54 12.93 3.07
C HIS A 60 3.29 14.10 4.06
N HIS A 61 2.24 14.03 4.88
CA HIS A 61 1.86 15.05 5.84
C HIS A 61 2.03 14.56 7.29
#